data_AF-A0A7V2I9R6-F1
#
_entry.id   AF-A0A7V2I9R6-F1
#
_cell.length_a   1.000
_cell.length_b   1.000
_cell.length_c   1.000
_cell.angle_alpha   90.00
_cell.angle_beta   90.00
_cell.angle_gamma   90.00
#
_symmetry.space_group_name_H-M   'P 1'
#
loop_
_entity.id
_entity.type
_entity.pdbx_description
1 polymer ?
#
loop_
_entity_poly.entity_id
_entity_poly.type
_entity_poly.pdbx_seq_one_letter_code
_entity_poly.pdbx_strand_id
1 'polypeptide(L)'
;MWALLRALPDLARLVVRLAADPGVPRPAKIALAAAALYLASPVDLLPDAVPLLGYLDDLLLAAVLLDGILNHVDRRLVLKYWPGSPEALDRLAWAARLLARWVPRRLKRRVFATR
;
A
#
# COMPACT_ATOMS: atom_id res chain seq x y z
N MET A 1 21.08 -13.42 14.93
CA MET A 1 20.12 -12.30 15.08
C MET A 1 20.77 -11.05 15.68
N TRP A 2 21.25 -11.10 16.93
CA TRP A 2 21.77 -9.92 17.67
C TRP A 2 23.02 -9.24 17.07
N ALA A 3 23.88 -9.98 16.38
CA ALA A 3 25.07 -9.42 15.74
C ALA A 3 24.73 -8.43 14.61
N LEU A 4 23.65 -8.69 13.85
CA LEU A 4 23.18 -7.79 12.79
C LEU A 4 22.66 -6.47 13.37
N LEU A 5 21.98 -6.53 14.51
CA LEU A 5 21.48 -5.34 15.20
C LEU A 5 22.60 -4.44 15.71
N ARG A 6 23.71 -5.02 16.18
CA ARG A 6 24.89 -4.24 16.61
C ARG A 6 25.66 -3.61 15.45
N ALA A 7 25.56 -4.18 14.25
CA ALA A 7 26.23 -3.67 13.06
C ALA A 7 25.48 -2.53 12.35
N LEU A 8 24.19 -2.31 12.67
CA LEU A 8 23.37 -1.22 12.12
C LEU A 8 24.04 0.17 12.17
N PRO A 9 24.57 0.65 13.32
CA PRO A 9 25.22 1.96 13.39
C PRO A 9 26.51 2.05 12.55
N ASP A 10 27.20 0.93 12.33
CA ASP A 10 28.39 0.88 11.47
C ASP A 10 27.99 0.91 9.99
N LEU A 11 26.93 0.18 9.62
CA LEU A 11 26.36 0.19 8.27
C LEU A 11 25.82 1.56 7.87
N ALA A 12 25.16 2.27 8.78
CA ALA A 12 24.68 3.63 8.52
C ALA A 12 25.84 4.60 8.25
N ARG A 13 26.90 4.55 9.07
CA ARG A 13 28.10 5.35 8.85
C ARG A 13 28.79 5.01 7.52
N LEU A 14 28.82 3.73 7.14
CA LEU A 14 29.36 3.28 5.87
C LEU A 14 28.58 3.88 4.67
N VAL A 15 27.25 3.79 4.69
CA VAL A 15 26.38 4.30 3.62
C VAL A 15 26.54 5.82 3.46
N VAL A 16 26.53 6.58 4.55
CA VAL A 16 26.72 8.03 4.52
C VAL A 16 28.09 8.41 3.95
N ARG A 17 29.15 7.71 4.36
CA ARG A 17 30.52 7.96 3.85
C ARG A 17 30.64 7.66 2.35
N LEU A 18 30.10 6.55 1.88
CA LEU A 18 30.12 6.20 0.47
C LEU A 18 29.28 7.15 -0.39
N ALA A 19 28.15 7.64 0.14
CA ALA A 19 27.33 8.63 -0.57
C ALA A 19 28.09 9.95 -0.83
N ALA A 20 28.97 10.35 0.10
CA ALA A 20 29.77 11.57 0.01
C ALA A 20 31.08 11.40 -0.79
N ASP A 21 31.51 10.17 -1.08
CA ASP A 21 32.82 9.90 -1.70
C ASP A 21 32.83 10.28 -3.21
N PRO A 22 33.76 11.13 -3.68
CA PRO A 22 33.82 11.56 -5.08
C PRO A 22 34.06 10.41 -6.07
N GLY A 23 34.73 9.33 -5.66
CA GLY A 23 35.06 8.15 -6.47
C GLY A 23 33.89 7.18 -6.70
N VAL A 24 32.77 7.35 -5.99
CA VAL A 24 31.59 6.49 -6.19
C VAL A 24 30.82 6.91 -7.46
N PRO A 25 30.49 5.97 -8.37
CA PRO A 25 29.70 6.26 -9.57
C PRO A 25 28.35 6.90 -9.23
N ARG A 26 27.89 7.85 -10.06
CA ARG A 26 26.62 8.58 -9.84
C ARG A 26 25.41 7.68 -9.55
N PRO A 27 25.17 6.55 -10.25
CA PRO A 27 24.05 5.67 -9.92
C PRO A 27 24.15 5.06 -8.53
N ALA A 28 25.36 4.67 -8.10
CA ALA A 28 25.60 4.18 -6.75
C ALA A 28 25.41 5.28 -5.71
N LYS A 29 25.80 6.52 -6.00
CA LYS A 29 25.53 7.68 -5.13
C LYS A 29 24.04 7.92 -4.92
N ILE A 30 23.22 7.80 -5.97
CA ILE A 30 21.77 7.96 -5.85
C ILE A 30 21.19 6.87 -4.93
N ALA A 31 21.61 5.61 -5.13
CA ALA A 31 21.18 4.50 -4.26
C ALA A 31 21.63 4.69 -2.80
N LEU A 32 22.88 5.12 -2.59
CA LEU A 32 23.43 5.39 -1.27
C LEU A 32 22.79 6.61 -0.61
N ALA A 33 22.44 7.65 -1.37
CA ALA A 33 21.72 8.81 -0.87
C ALA A 33 20.29 8.45 -0.46
N ALA A 34 19.61 7.60 -1.23
CA ALA A 34 18.29 7.06 -0.84
C ALA A 34 18.38 6.21 0.44
N ALA A 35 19.40 5.35 0.54
CA ALA A 35 19.67 4.57 1.74
C ALA A 35 20.09 5.45 2.94
N ALA A 36 20.87 6.50 2.72
CA ALA A 36 21.26 7.46 3.75
C ALA A 36 20.06 8.27 4.22
N LEU A 37 19.18 8.72 3.31
CA LEU A 37 17.95 9.41 3.66
C LEU A 37 17.02 8.51 4.47
N TYR A 38 16.95 7.22 4.11
CA TYR A 38 16.25 6.20 4.88
C TYR A 38 16.84 5.99 6.28
N LEU A 39 18.16 5.91 6.41
CA LEU A 39 18.86 5.65 7.68
C LEU A 39 19.02 6.89 8.58
N ALA A 40 19.11 8.08 7.98
CA ALA A 40 19.26 9.36 8.67
C ALA A 40 17.92 9.99 9.04
N SER A 41 16.80 9.45 8.53
CA SER A 41 15.47 9.75 9.03
C SER A 41 15.42 9.40 10.52
N PRO A 42 15.28 10.38 11.45
CA PRO A 42 15.22 10.14 12.89
C PRO A 42 13.84 9.62 13.32
N VAL A 43 13.24 8.84 12.43
CA VAL A 43 11.85 8.41 12.34
C VAL A 43 12.04 7.08 11.59
N ASP A 44 11.92 5.91 12.21
CA ASP A 44 10.60 5.41 12.59
C ASP A 44 9.56 5.94 11.57
N LEU A 45 9.77 5.72 10.25
CA LEU A 45 8.76 5.99 9.20
C LEU A 45 8.00 4.72 8.80
N LEU A 46 8.34 3.60 9.45
CA LEU A 46 7.44 2.48 9.69
C LEU A 46 7.34 2.22 11.20
N PRO A 47 6.98 3.20 12.06
CA PRO A 47 6.36 2.82 13.31
C PRO A 47 4.95 2.38 12.96
N ASP A 48 4.26 1.89 13.95
CA ASP A 48 2.81 1.79 13.98
C ASP A 48 2.08 3.18 13.88
N ALA A 49 2.65 4.18 13.17
CA ALA A 49 2.23 5.58 13.10
C ALA A 49 1.58 6.01 11.77
N VAL A 50 1.41 5.10 10.80
CA VAL A 50 0.39 5.30 9.76
C VAL A 50 -0.74 4.28 9.89
N PRO A 51 -1.53 4.31 10.99
CA PRO A 51 -2.79 3.59 11.04
C PRO A 51 -3.62 3.86 9.78
N LEU A 52 -3.61 5.10 9.27
CA LEU A 52 -4.29 5.46 8.04
C LEU A 52 -3.87 4.61 6.83
N LEU A 53 -2.59 4.28 6.63
CA LEU A 53 -2.16 3.47 5.48
C LEU A 53 -2.54 1.99 5.64
N GLY A 54 -2.53 1.48 6.87
CA GLY A 54 -3.05 0.14 7.18
C GLY A 54 -4.54 0.02 6.88
N TYR A 55 -5.35 0.99 7.36
CA TYR A 55 -6.79 1.03 7.06
C TYR A 55 -7.09 1.36 5.60
N LEU A 56 -6.20 2.07 4.90
CA LEU A 56 -6.36 2.38 3.48
C LEU A 56 -6.28 1.12 2.62
N ASP A 57 -5.46 0.13 2.99
CA ASP A 57 -5.42 -1.16 2.28
C ASP A 57 -6.74 -1.92 2.45
N ASP A 58 -7.24 -2.02 3.69
CA ASP A 58 -8.53 -2.64 3.99
C ASP A 58 -9.71 -1.91 3.32
N LEU A 59 -9.69 -0.58 3.31
CA LEU A 59 -10.71 0.25 2.66
C LEU A 59 -10.67 0.07 1.14
N LEU A 60 -9.48 0.02 0.55
CA LEU A 60 -9.30 -0.22 -0.88
C LEU A 60 -9.75 -1.64 -1.26
N LEU A 61 -9.41 -2.64 -0.45
CA LEU A 61 -9.86 -4.02 -0.61
C LEU A 61 -11.39 -4.10 -0.53
N ALA A 62 -12.00 -3.48 0.48
CA ALA A 62 -13.46 -3.43 0.64
C ALA A 62 -14.14 -2.72 -0.54
N ALA A 63 -13.57 -1.62 -1.04
CA ALA A 63 -14.06 -0.92 -2.23
C ALA A 63 -13.97 -1.79 -3.49
N VAL A 64 -12.85 -2.49 -3.70
CA VAL A 64 -12.69 -3.42 -4.82
C VAL A 64 -13.65 -4.60 -4.72
N LEU A 65 -13.84 -5.15 -3.52
CA LEU A 65 -14.77 -6.24 -3.26
C LEU A 65 -16.21 -5.81 -3.55
N LEU A 66 -16.63 -4.66 -3.03
CA LEU A 66 -17.97 -4.11 -3.26
C LEU A 66 -18.21 -3.81 -4.74
N ASP A 67 -17.25 -3.18 -5.42
CA ASP A 67 -17.31 -2.96 -6.88
C ASP A 67 -17.42 -4.30 -7.63
N GLY A 68 -16.63 -5.30 -7.24
CA GLY A 68 -16.69 -6.64 -7.82
C GLY A 68 -18.04 -7.32 -7.63
N ILE A 69 -18.57 -7.34 -6.40
CA ILE A 69 -19.89 -7.90 -6.07
C ILE A 69 -20.98 -7.20 -6.90
N LEU A 70 -20.98 -5.87 -6.94
CA LEU A 70 -22.01 -5.12 -7.68
C LEU A 70 -21.92 -5.30 -9.21
N ASN A 71 -20.77 -5.71 -9.73
CA ASN A 71 -20.58 -5.98 -11.16
C ASN A 71 -20.85 -7.46 -11.55
N HIS A 72 -20.76 -8.41 -10.60
CA HIS A 72 -20.85 -9.86 -10.90
C HIS A 72 -22.01 -10.58 -10.21
N VAL A 73 -22.61 -9.99 -9.17
CA VAL A 73 -23.74 -10.55 -8.41
C VAL A 73 -25.02 -9.79 -8.76
N ASP A 74 -26.13 -10.50 -8.90
CA ASP A 74 -27.43 -9.90 -9.18
C ASP A 74 -27.79 -8.88 -8.07
N ARG A 75 -28.13 -7.65 -8.48
CA ARG A 75 -28.46 -6.54 -7.56
C ARG A 75 -29.62 -6.89 -6.62
N ARG A 76 -30.60 -7.69 -7.05
CA ARG A 76 -31.72 -8.14 -6.21
C ARG A 76 -31.21 -9.02 -5.07
N LEU A 77 -30.24 -9.88 -5.36
CA LEU A 77 -29.62 -10.74 -4.36
C LEU A 77 -28.79 -9.92 -3.38
N VAL A 78 -28.02 -8.94 -3.87
CA VAL A 78 -27.25 -8.03 -3.00
C VAL A 78 -28.19 -7.24 -2.07
N LEU A 79 -29.27 -6.67 -2.59
CA LEU A 79 -30.25 -5.93 -1.78
C LEU A 79 -30.99 -6.81 -0.77
N LYS A 80 -31.22 -8.10 -1.07
CA LYS A 80 -31.83 -9.06 -0.15
C LYS A 80 -31.00 -9.24 1.13
N TYR A 81 -29.67 -9.18 1.02
CA TYR A 81 -28.75 -9.36 2.15
C TYR A 81 -28.16 -8.04 2.67
N TRP A 82 -28.48 -6.91 2.03
CA TRP A 82 -28.01 -5.60 2.47
C TRP A 82 -28.83 -5.12 3.68
N PRO A 83 -28.20 -4.81 4.82
CA PRO A 83 -28.91 -4.40 6.03
C PRO A 83 -29.41 -2.95 6.01
N GLY A 84 -28.95 -2.15 5.04
CA GLY A 84 -29.26 -0.71 4.94
C GLY A 84 -30.28 -0.39 3.85
N SER A 85 -30.47 0.91 3.59
CA SER A 85 -31.35 1.35 2.50
C SER A 85 -30.67 1.17 1.12
N PRO A 86 -31.45 1.01 0.04
CA PRO A 86 -30.92 0.96 -1.33
C PRO A 86 -30.10 2.21 -1.68
N GLU A 87 -30.50 3.38 -1.20
CA GLU A 87 -29.81 4.65 -1.45
C GLU A 87 -28.44 4.68 -0.76
N ALA A 88 -28.34 4.09 0.44
CA ALA A 88 -27.06 3.94 1.13
C ALA A 88 -26.11 3.02 0.34
N LEU A 89 -26.63 1.94 -0.23
CA LEU A 89 -25.85 1.05 -1.10
C LEU A 89 -25.38 1.78 -2.36
N ASP A 90 -26.24 2.59 -2.99
CA ASP A 90 -25.88 3.33 -4.20
C ASP A 90 -24.80 4.40 -3.94
N ARG A 91 -24.82 5.06 -2.77
CA ARG A 91 -23.74 5.98 -2.34
C ARG A 91 -22.42 5.24 -2.13
N LEU A 92 -22.45 4.08 -1.49
CA LEU A 92 -21.25 3.27 -1.27
C LEU A 92 -20.71 2.70 -2.59
N ALA A 93 -21.59 2.29 -3.49
CA ALA A 93 -21.23 1.83 -4.84
C ALA A 93 -20.49 2.91 -5.62
N TRP A 94 -20.96 4.15 -5.55
CA TRP A 94 -20.29 5.28 -6.18
C TRP A 94 -18.89 5.52 -5.60
N ALA A 95 -18.76 5.54 -4.27
CA ALA A 95 -17.47 5.73 -3.60
C ALA A 95 -16.49 4.58 -3.94
N ALA A 96 -16.98 3.34 -3.91
CA ALA A 96 -16.20 2.15 -4.24
C ALA A 96 -15.67 2.18 -5.69
N ARG A 97 -16.49 2.60 -6.66
CA ARG A 97 -16.06 2.76 -8.05
C ARG A 97 -14.94 3.79 -8.22
N LEU A 98 -15.00 4.90 -7.49
CA LEU A 98 -13.97 5.93 -7.53
C LEU A 98 -12.64 5.41 -6.98
N LEU A 99 -12.67 4.73 -5.84
CA LEU A 99 -11.48 4.16 -5.22
C LEU A 99 -10.90 3.01 -6.06
N ALA A 100 -11.76 2.13 -6.58
CA ALA A 100 -11.35 1.00 -7.40
C ALA A 100 -10.88 1.37 -8.81
N ARG A 101 -11.03 2.63 -9.25
CA ARG A 101 -10.55 3.13 -10.55
C ARG A 101 -9.02 3.12 -10.66
N TRP A 102 -8.34 3.31 -9.53
CA TRP A 102 -6.88 3.35 -9.44
C TRP A 102 -6.25 1.95 -9.39
N VAL A 103 -7.06 0.91 -9.19
CA VAL A 103 -6.59 -0.48 -9.10
C VAL A 103 -6.43 -1.07 -10.51
N PRO A 104 -5.23 -1.53 -10.91
CA PRO A 104 -5.00 -2.10 -12.22
C PRO A 104 -5.95 -3.28 -12.50
N ARG A 105 -6.60 -3.29 -13.67
CA ARG A 105 -7.55 -4.34 -14.11
C ARG A 105 -7.00 -5.77 -13.99
N ARG A 106 -5.67 -5.94 -13.98
CA ARG A 106 -4.99 -7.24 -13.81
C ARG A 106 -5.25 -7.88 -12.44
N LEU A 107 -5.44 -7.08 -11.39
CA LEU A 107 -5.67 -7.57 -10.03
C LEU A 107 -7.12 -8.06 -9.85
N LYS A 108 -8.09 -7.31 -10.38
CA LYS A 108 -9.53 -7.67 -10.34
C LYS A 108 -9.81 -9.04 -10.98
N ARG A 109 -9.08 -9.36 -12.05
CA ARG A 109 -9.19 -10.64 -12.77
C ARG A 109 -8.70 -11.87 -11.98
N ARG A 110 -7.88 -11.73 -10.93
CA ARG A 110 -7.43 -12.89 -10.14
C ARG A 110 -8.40 -13.25 -9.02
N VAL A 111 -9.18 -12.29 -8.53
CA VAL A 111 -10.11 -12.47 -7.41
C VAL A 111 -11.49 -12.97 -7.88
N PHE A 112 -11.95 -12.48 -9.03
CA PHE A 112 -13.29 -12.81 -9.56
C PHE A 112 -13.26 -13.74 -10.79
N ALA A 113 -12.08 -14.24 -11.19
CA ALA A 113 -12.03 -15.37 -12.12
C ALA A 113 -12.34 -16.65 -11.36
N THR A 114 -13.62 -16.89 -11.16
CA THR A 114 -14.13 -18.23 -10.88
C THR A 114 -13.74 -19.13 -12.05
N ARG A 115 -13.05 -20.23 -11.76
CA ARG A 115 -13.03 -21.40 -12.66
C ARG A 115 -14.43 -22.00 -12.72
#